data_AF-I0GQK5-F1
#
_entry.id   AF-I0GQK5-F1
#
_cell.length_a   1.000
_cell.length_b   1.000
_cell.length_c   1.000
_cell.angle_alpha   90.00
_cell.angle_beta   90.00
_cell.angle_gamma   90.00
#
_symmetry.space_group_name_H-M   'P 1'
#
loop_
_entity.id
_entity.type
_entity.pdbx_description
1 polymer ?
#
loop_
_entity_poly.entity_id
_entity_poly.type
_entity_poly.pdbx_seq_one_letter_code
_entity_poly.pdbx_strand_id
1 'polypeptide(L)'
;MIKESKLQKYIINRRVAEKHSREEWLDVQKQHDVKFPSDYMEFIDSYGAGAIDNFLWILSPWTDNDNLNFFVNMKQSMWAYHYLHKESPEDYPFELYPAAEGLLPFGLTDNGDELYWQNADDNPNLWKLIIYESRSTVYYEYNLSFTDFLVGLFVGDISCEILPEEWPKYKRVIFIPCLDAAGEEKQKLTTLLKKELDMNIEKNEEILKNTCKLRNEYEVALFEKAIEEICSTQRAEYVLNLCSGFDDDTEDEEVMFGLVHAVEELGGDDGLYWTAMGLERMWRNKKWCKILLYRILNSDEDRIKYPEVINRLPWRERDRNISLLADILHEDKEMFADKIDEVLKDCSVVYQINKYPNGEIMVIYDQNGAVWNGELDTIYESDNGLEDDESGYEEYQACLFKVIEIIKPGKNGIKVNDWVEISRLNPPEQIFDSKGLQIWGQSRGDRQC
;
A
#
# COMPACT_ATOMS: atom_id res chain seq x y z
N MET A 1 9.33 -7.57 -32.79
CA MET A 1 9.63 -7.79 -31.35
C MET A 1 9.78 -6.43 -30.72
N ILE A 2 8.87 -6.05 -29.82
CA ILE A 2 8.99 -4.80 -29.06
C ILE A 2 10.11 -5.05 -28.04
N LYS A 3 11.18 -4.28 -28.11
CA LYS A 3 12.26 -4.32 -27.12
C LYS A 3 11.67 -3.72 -25.83
N GLU A 4 11.52 -4.53 -24.79
CA GLU A 4 11.03 -4.04 -23.49
C GLU A 4 12.01 -2.99 -22.95
N SER A 5 11.50 -1.83 -22.53
CA SER A 5 12.33 -0.78 -21.92
C SER A 5 12.85 -1.26 -20.57
N LYS A 6 14.13 -0.96 -20.26
CA LYS A 6 14.77 -1.31 -18.98
C LYS A 6 13.97 -0.82 -17.76
N LEU A 7 13.21 0.27 -17.91
CA LEU A 7 12.45 0.91 -16.83
C LEU A 7 11.09 0.26 -16.54
N GLN A 8 10.58 -0.60 -17.43
CA GLN A 8 9.23 -1.19 -17.27
C GLN A 8 9.06 -2.02 -15.99
N LYS A 9 10.16 -2.60 -15.48
CA LYS A 9 10.16 -3.36 -14.22
C LYS A 9 10.10 -2.47 -12.98
N TYR A 10 10.50 -1.21 -13.12
CA TYR A 10 10.67 -0.27 -12.01
C TYR A 10 9.57 0.80 -11.98
N ILE A 11 8.98 1.16 -13.13
CA ILE A 11 7.98 2.22 -13.25
C ILE A 11 6.59 1.63 -13.53
N ILE A 12 5.60 1.94 -12.69
CA ILE A 12 4.18 1.70 -12.96
C ILE A 12 3.64 2.88 -13.79
N ASN A 13 3.22 2.60 -15.02
CA ASN A 13 2.46 3.53 -15.85
C ASN A 13 1.07 2.97 -16.12
N ARG A 14 0.03 3.77 -15.84
CA ARG A 14 -1.38 3.38 -16.05
C ARG A 14 -1.92 3.82 -17.41
N ARG A 15 -1.11 4.50 -18.23
CA ARG A 15 -1.48 4.93 -19.59
C ARG A 15 -0.41 4.51 -20.60
N VAL A 16 -0.82 4.35 -21.84
CA VAL A 16 0.11 4.16 -22.96
C VAL A 16 0.40 5.54 -23.53
N ALA A 17 1.68 5.92 -23.59
CA ALA A 17 2.10 7.16 -24.23
C ALA A 17 1.94 7.09 -25.75
N GLU A 18 1.80 8.25 -26.39
CA GLU A 18 1.93 8.34 -27.84
C GLU A 18 3.37 8.01 -28.24
N LYS A 19 3.52 7.17 -29.27
CA LYS A 19 4.82 6.78 -29.80
C LYS A 19 5.12 7.60 -31.03
N HIS A 20 6.31 8.18 -31.06
CA HIS A 20 6.76 8.97 -32.19
C HIS A 20 7.65 8.10 -33.09
N SER A 21 7.50 8.30 -34.39
CA SER A 21 8.33 7.68 -35.41
C SER A 21 9.76 8.23 -35.36
N ARG A 22 10.68 7.50 -35.98
CA ARG A 22 12.07 7.95 -36.11
C ARG A 22 12.14 9.26 -36.89
N GLU A 23 11.29 9.41 -37.91
CA GLU A 23 11.20 10.61 -38.74
C GLU A 23 10.75 11.82 -37.91
N GLU A 24 9.71 11.67 -37.07
CA GLU A 24 9.25 12.73 -36.17
C GLU A 24 10.35 13.18 -35.20
N TRP A 25 11.09 12.23 -34.60
CA TRP A 25 12.23 12.54 -33.75
C TRP A 25 13.39 13.22 -34.51
N LEU A 26 13.66 12.84 -35.77
CA LEU A 26 14.68 13.48 -36.58
C LEU A 26 14.27 14.91 -36.99
N ASP A 27 13.00 15.10 -37.32
CA ASP A 27 12.46 16.39 -37.73
C ASP A 27 12.44 17.38 -36.57
N VAL A 28 11.99 16.98 -35.37
CA VAL A 28 11.96 17.86 -34.20
C VAL A 28 13.38 18.27 -33.76
N GLN A 29 14.34 17.34 -33.79
CA GLN A 29 15.75 17.61 -33.50
C GLN A 29 16.33 18.61 -34.50
N LYS A 30 16.10 18.39 -35.80
CA LYS A 30 16.58 19.28 -36.87
C LYS A 30 15.94 20.66 -36.82
N GLN A 31 14.64 20.73 -36.53
CA GLN A 31 13.89 21.98 -36.44
C GLN A 31 14.43 22.89 -35.33
N HIS A 32 14.84 22.31 -34.21
CA HIS A 32 15.28 23.04 -33.03
C HIS A 32 16.80 23.02 -32.81
N ASP A 33 17.56 22.44 -33.74
CA ASP A 33 19.02 22.27 -33.66
C ASP A 33 19.49 21.61 -32.35
N VAL A 34 18.70 20.64 -31.87
CA VAL A 34 18.95 19.90 -30.63
C VAL A 34 19.22 18.43 -30.94
N LYS A 35 20.02 17.77 -30.10
CA LYS A 35 20.17 16.32 -30.13
C LYS A 35 19.67 15.72 -28.82
N PHE A 36 19.10 14.52 -28.88
CA PHE A 36 18.63 13.78 -27.72
C PHE A 36 19.34 12.43 -27.57
N PRO A 37 19.70 12.02 -26.33
CA PRO A 37 20.07 10.63 -26.05
C PRO A 37 18.95 9.66 -26.45
N SER A 38 19.33 8.50 -26.98
CA SER A 38 18.38 7.51 -27.48
C SER A 38 17.52 6.88 -26.37
N ASP A 39 18.06 6.75 -25.18
CA ASP A 39 17.36 6.20 -24.02
C ASP A 39 16.32 7.17 -23.44
N TYR A 40 16.55 8.48 -23.56
CA TYR A 40 15.52 9.50 -23.30
C TYR A 40 14.38 9.45 -24.33
N MET A 41 14.68 9.32 -25.62
CA MET A 41 13.63 9.18 -26.64
C MET A 41 12.78 7.93 -26.38
N GLU A 42 13.42 6.80 -26.05
CA GLU A 42 12.72 5.57 -25.64
C GLU A 42 11.86 5.76 -24.39
N PHE A 43 12.30 6.58 -23.42
CA PHE A 43 11.51 6.93 -22.24
C PHE A 43 10.26 7.74 -22.62
N ILE A 44 10.41 8.79 -23.40
CA ILE A 44 9.28 9.64 -23.82
C ILE A 44 8.26 8.83 -24.63
N ASP A 45 8.70 7.97 -25.54
CA ASP A 45 7.80 7.08 -26.31
C ASP A 45 7.15 5.98 -25.46
N SER A 46 7.64 5.73 -24.24
CA SER A 46 7.08 4.74 -23.31
C SER A 46 6.15 5.36 -22.27
N TYR A 47 6.47 6.55 -21.80
CA TYR A 47 5.83 7.19 -20.63
C TYR A 47 5.16 8.52 -20.96
N GLY A 48 5.67 9.28 -21.93
CA GLY A 48 5.20 10.61 -22.27
C GLY A 48 5.77 11.70 -21.36
N ALA A 49 5.16 12.89 -21.39
CA ALA A 49 5.48 13.97 -20.45
C ALA A 49 4.90 13.66 -19.07
N GLY A 50 5.62 13.96 -17.98
CA GLY A 50 5.10 13.72 -16.64
C GLY A 50 6.15 13.67 -15.53
N ALA A 51 5.72 13.21 -14.36
CA ALA A 51 6.56 13.03 -13.18
C ALA A 51 6.79 11.57 -12.85
N ILE A 52 7.99 11.27 -12.36
CA ILE A 52 8.30 10.05 -11.63
C ILE A 52 8.09 10.36 -10.13
N ASP A 53 7.25 9.54 -9.50
CA ASP A 53 6.89 9.57 -8.07
C ASP A 53 6.40 10.94 -7.57
N ASN A 54 5.73 11.70 -8.44
CA ASN A 54 5.28 13.07 -8.16
C ASN A 54 6.40 13.99 -7.66
N PHE A 55 7.64 13.78 -8.13
CA PHE A 55 8.79 14.55 -7.64
C PHE A 55 9.73 14.93 -8.77
N LEU A 56 10.13 13.96 -9.60
CA LEU A 56 11.08 14.18 -10.69
C LEU A 56 10.35 14.33 -12.02
N TRP A 57 10.34 15.54 -12.57
CA TRP A 57 9.64 15.89 -13.80
C TRP A 57 10.56 15.82 -15.01
N ILE A 58 10.14 15.06 -16.03
CA ILE A 58 10.89 14.90 -17.27
C ILE A 58 10.24 15.78 -18.34
N LEU A 59 11.03 16.69 -18.91
CA LEU A 59 10.61 17.58 -19.98
C LEU A 59 10.37 16.77 -21.26
N SER A 60 9.33 17.12 -22.02
CA SER A 60 8.98 16.45 -23.27
C SER A 60 8.84 17.46 -24.41
N PRO A 61 9.32 17.18 -25.63
CA PRO A 61 9.10 18.05 -26.78
C PRO A 61 7.66 18.00 -27.31
N TRP A 62 6.84 17.07 -26.83
CA TRP A 62 5.52 16.75 -27.40
C TRP A 62 4.33 17.22 -26.56
N THR A 63 4.56 17.90 -25.42
CA THR A 63 3.46 18.41 -24.57
C THR A 63 3.17 19.87 -24.84
N ASP A 64 1.88 20.23 -24.89
CA ASP A 64 1.43 21.63 -24.94
C ASP A 64 1.45 22.32 -23.56
N ASN A 65 1.75 21.57 -22.49
CA ASN A 65 1.92 22.16 -21.16
C ASN A 65 3.28 22.86 -21.08
N ASP A 66 3.28 24.20 -21.11
CA ASP A 66 4.49 25.02 -21.02
C ASP A 66 5.41 24.66 -19.84
N ASN A 67 4.86 24.19 -18.71
CA ASN A 67 5.67 23.80 -17.53
C ASN A 67 6.49 22.53 -17.75
N LEU A 68 6.14 21.70 -18.74
CA LEU A 68 6.85 20.46 -19.08
C LEU A 68 7.30 20.40 -20.54
N ASN A 69 6.98 21.41 -21.34
CA ASN A 69 7.44 21.50 -22.71
C ASN A 69 8.95 21.74 -22.73
N PHE A 70 9.68 20.84 -23.37
CA PHE A 70 11.14 20.88 -23.44
C PHE A 70 11.66 22.21 -23.98
N PHE A 71 11.10 22.72 -25.08
CA PHE A 71 11.62 23.93 -25.75
C PHE A 71 11.29 25.22 -25.00
N VAL A 72 10.18 25.23 -24.25
CA VAL A 72 9.84 26.36 -23.37
C VAL A 72 10.80 26.39 -22.19
N ASN A 73 10.96 25.27 -21.48
CA ASN A 73 11.82 25.16 -20.31
C ASN A 73 13.31 25.32 -20.67
N MET A 74 13.74 24.78 -21.81
CA MET A 74 15.10 24.98 -22.33
C MET A 74 15.48 26.46 -22.37
N LYS A 75 14.61 27.31 -22.92
CA LYS A 75 14.88 28.76 -23.00
C LYS A 75 14.93 29.41 -21.61
N GLN A 76 14.07 29.00 -20.70
CA GLN A 76 13.96 29.57 -19.36
C GLN A 76 15.17 29.18 -18.49
N SER A 77 15.44 27.88 -18.34
CA SER A 77 16.57 27.38 -17.54
C SER A 77 17.91 27.85 -18.09
N MET A 78 18.11 27.80 -19.41
CA MET A 78 19.37 28.30 -19.99
C MET A 78 19.55 29.81 -19.82
N TRP A 79 18.47 30.61 -19.87
CA TRP A 79 18.56 32.03 -19.58
C TRP A 79 18.91 32.31 -18.11
N ALA A 80 18.28 31.60 -17.18
CA ALA A 80 18.58 31.69 -15.76
C ALA A 80 20.03 31.27 -15.47
N TYR A 81 20.47 30.13 -16.02
CA TYR A 81 21.84 29.65 -15.89
C TYR A 81 22.85 30.64 -16.48
N HIS A 82 22.59 31.19 -17.67
CA HIS A 82 23.48 32.19 -18.28
C HIS A 82 23.69 33.42 -17.39
N TYR A 83 22.62 33.87 -16.73
CA TYR A 83 22.71 34.97 -15.78
C TYR A 83 23.60 34.60 -14.58
N LEU A 84 23.41 33.41 -14.02
CA LEU A 84 24.19 32.91 -12.87
C LEU A 84 25.66 32.68 -13.23
N HIS A 85 25.94 32.09 -14.40
CA HIS A 85 27.29 31.92 -14.96
C HIS A 85 28.03 33.26 -15.10
N LYS A 86 27.33 34.31 -15.55
CA LYS A 86 27.93 35.63 -15.72
C LYS A 86 28.27 36.31 -14.38
N GLU A 87 27.41 36.16 -13.38
CA GLU A 87 27.61 36.77 -12.06
C GLU A 87 28.62 35.98 -11.21
N SER A 88 28.60 34.65 -11.31
CA SER A 88 29.43 33.72 -10.52
C SER A 88 29.97 32.56 -11.37
N PRO A 89 30.96 32.80 -12.26
CA PRO A 89 31.48 31.78 -13.17
C PRO A 89 32.23 30.64 -12.47
N GLU A 90 32.69 30.83 -11.22
CA GLU A 90 33.33 29.76 -10.45
C GLU A 90 32.31 28.72 -9.94
N ASP A 91 31.11 29.17 -9.58
CA ASP A 91 30.01 28.34 -9.06
C ASP A 91 29.18 27.69 -10.20
N TYR A 92 29.12 28.36 -11.34
CA TYR A 92 28.40 27.93 -12.54
C TYR A 92 29.39 27.83 -13.70
N PRO A 93 30.29 26.83 -13.74
CA PRO A 93 31.44 26.83 -14.64
C PRO A 93 31.13 26.40 -16.07
N PHE A 94 29.94 25.88 -16.34
CA PHE A 94 29.62 25.27 -17.62
C PHE A 94 29.15 26.30 -18.64
N GLU A 95 29.53 26.08 -19.90
CA GLU A 95 28.88 26.75 -21.03
C GLU A 95 27.48 26.18 -21.27
N LEU A 96 26.74 26.77 -22.22
CA LEU A 96 25.40 26.32 -22.58
C LEU A 96 25.39 25.68 -23.97
N TYR A 97 24.58 24.64 -24.16
CA TYR A 97 24.38 24.01 -25.46
C TYR A 97 23.97 25.05 -26.52
N PRO A 98 24.49 25.04 -27.75
CA PRO A 98 25.26 23.97 -28.40
C PRO A 98 26.79 24.07 -28.27
N ALA A 99 27.32 24.89 -27.34
CA ALA A 99 28.75 24.89 -27.09
C ALA A 99 29.25 23.48 -26.69
N ALA A 100 30.51 23.18 -27.00
CA ALA A 100 31.14 21.95 -26.55
C ALA A 100 31.15 21.92 -25.02
N GLU A 101 30.82 20.76 -24.43
CA GLU A 101 30.64 20.58 -22.98
C GLU A 101 29.53 21.46 -22.37
N GLY A 102 28.66 22.04 -23.20
CA GLY A 102 27.57 22.90 -22.76
C GLY A 102 26.38 22.14 -22.18
N LEU A 103 25.66 22.77 -21.25
CA LEU A 103 24.49 22.19 -20.59
C LEU A 103 23.21 22.33 -21.43
N LEU A 104 22.38 21.27 -21.40
CA LEU A 104 21.06 21.21 -21.99
C LEU A 104 20.06 20.63 -20.96
N PRO A 105 19.05 21.39 -20.50
CA PRO A 105 18.13 20.92 -19.46
C PRO A 105 17.20 19.84 -19.99
N PHE A 106 16.87 18.85 -19.15
CA PHE A 106 15.95 17.76 -19.50
C PHE A 106 14.92 17.43 -18.43
N GLY A 107 15.09 17.95 -17.22
CA GLY A 107 14.18 17.69 -16.12
C GLY A 107 14.38 18.67 -14.99
N LEU A 108 13.42 18.63 -14.07
CA LEU A 108 13.46 19.38 -12.83
C LEU A 108 12.79 18.60 -11.70
N THR A 109 13.03 19.01 -10.46
CA THR A 109 12.30 18.48 -9.29
C THR A 109 11.21 19.45 -8.82
N ASP A 110 10.29 18.98 -7.99
CA ASP A 110 9.32 19.84 -7.27
C ASP A 110 9.98 20.92 -6.41
N ASN A 111 11.22 20.70 -5.99
CA ASN A 111 12.01 21.67 -5.23
C ASN A 111 12.71 22.71 -6.14
N GLY A 112 12.54 22.59 -7.45
CA GLY A 112 13.13 23.45 -8.47
C GLY A 112 14.57 23.07 -8.86
N ASP A 113 15.06 21.91 -8.43
CA ASP A 113 16.41 21.45 -8.79
C ASP A 113 16.44 21.13 -10.29
N GLU A 114 17.56 21.42 -10.95
CA GLU A 114 17.65 21.37 -12.40
C GLU A 114 18.55 20.23 -12.85
N LEU A 115 18.07 19.47 -13.84
CA LEU A 115 18.78 18.33 -14.40
C LEU A 115 19.18 18.62 -15.85
N TYR A 116 20.47 18.47 -16.13
CA TYR A 116 21.09 18.80 -17.41
C TYR A 116 21.83 17.61 -18.01
N TRP A 117 21.78 17.48 -19.33
CA TRP A 117 22.81 16.78 -20.07
C TRP A 117 23.98 17.72 -20.34
N GLN A 118 25.20 17.21 -20.24
CA GLN A 118 26.39 17.90 -20.69
C GLN A 118 26.83 17.35 -22.06
N ASN A 119 26.90 18.22 -23.07
CA ASN A 119 27.26 17.91 -24.45
C ASN A 119 28.76 17.62 -24.62
N ALA A 120 29.25 16.55 -23.99
CA ALA A 120 30.67 16.21 -23.93
C ALA A 120 31.20 15.42 -25.16
N ASP A 121 30.31 14.94 -26.04
CA ASP A 121 30.64 14.16 -27.23
C ASP A 121 29.63 14.41 -28.36
N ASP A 122 30.04 14.22 -29.61
CA ASP A 122 29.15 14.32 -30.78
C ASP A 122 27.99 13.33 -30.76
N ASN A 123 28.18 12.19 -30.10
CA ASN A 123 27.19 11.16 -29.83
C ASN A 123 26.43 11.45 -28.51
N PRO A 124 25.13 11.82 -28.57
CA PRO A 124 24.34 12.14 -27.38
C PRO A 124 24.24 11.02 -26.34
N ASN A 125 24.44 9.76 -26.75
CA ASN A 125 24.42 8.63 -25.83
C ASN A 125 25.63 8.58 -24.88
N LEU A 126 26.62 9.44 -25.07
CA LEU A 126 27.81 9.57 -24.22
C LEU A 126 27.78 10.85 -23.38
N TRP A 127 26.68 11.61 -23.42
CA TRP A 127 26.52 12.79 -22.59
C TRP A 127 26.42 12.44 -21.11
N LYS A 128 27.02 13.27 -20.26
CA LYS A 128 26.95 13.13 -18.80
C LYS A 128 25.70 13.81 -18.26
N LEU A 129 25.30 13.46 -17.04
CA LEU A 129 24.25 14.15 -16.30
C LEU A 129 24.87 15.11 -15.29
N ILE A 130 24.35 16.33 -15.22
CA ILE A 130 24.71 17.34 -14.23
C ILE A 130 23.42 17.72 -13.48
N ILE A 131 23.43 17.62 -12.16
CA ILE A 131 22.26 17.91 -11.33
C ILE A 131 22.60 19.05 -10.39
N TYR A 132 21.88 20.15 -10.50
CA TYR A 132 22.06 21.36 -9.70
C TYR A 132 20.99 21.49 -8.63
N GLU A 133 21.40 21.84 -7.42
CA GLU A 133 20.47 22.17 -6.34
C GLU A 133 19.93 23.59 -6.55
N SER A 134 18.62 23.78 -6.47
CA SER A 134 17.97 25.04 -6.83
C SER A 134 18.32 26.23 -5.92
N ARG A 135 18.77 25.96 -4.69
CA ARG A 135 19.03 26.96 -3.65
C ARG A 135 20.49 27.05 -3.23
N SER A 136 21.39 26.40 -3.94
CA SER A 136 22.82 26.44 -3.66
C SER A 136 23.65 26.45 -4.95
N THR A 137 24.97 26.43 -4.81
CA THR A 137 25.90 26.30 -5.95
C THR A 137 26.40 24.87 -6.11
N VAL A 138 25.84 23.92 -5.35
CA VAL A 138 26.22 22.51 -5.38
C VAL A 138 25.66 21.84 -6.62
N TYR A 139 26.51 21.07 -7.28
CA TYR A 139 26.10 20.17 -8.35
C TYR A 139 26.81 18.82 -8.26
N TYR A 140 26.18 17.81 -8.86
CA TYR A 140 26.72 16.46 -8.98
C TYR A 140 26.83 16.04 -10.45
N GLU A 141 27.93 15.36 -10.79
CA GLU A 141 28.16 14.82 -12.13
C GLU A 141 28.03 13.30 -12.15
N TYR A 142 27.31 12.76 -13.14
CA TYR A 142 27.16 11.33 -13.35
C TYR A 142 27.51 10.95 -14.79
N ASN A 143 28.51 10.08 -14.95
CA ASN A 143 28.87 9.51 -16.25
C ASN A 143 28.06 8.24 -16.53
N LEU A 144 26.74 8.42 -16.64
CA LEU A 144 25.75 7.36 -16.84
C LEU A 144 24.72 7.82 -17.87
N SER A 145 24.09 6.86 -18.55
CA SER A 145 22.92 7.15 -19.37
C SER A 145 21.76 7.64 -18.49
N PHE A 146 20.82 8.39 -19.07
CA PHE A 146 19.62 8.86 -18.37
C PHE A 146 18.87 7.69 -17.71
N THR A 147 18.71 6.58 -18.44
CA THR A 147 18.01 5.40 -17.93
C THR A 147 18.80 4.66 -16.86
N ASP A 148 20.11 4.49 -17.02
CA ASP A 148 20.91 3.78 -16.01
C ASP A 148 21.03 4.59 -14.71
N PHE A 149 21.03 5.94 -14.81
CA PHE A 149 20.92 6.81 -13.65
C PHE A 149 19.60 6.62 -12.90
N LEU A 150 18.45 6.65 -13.59
CA LEU A 150 17.15 6.40 -12.96
C LEU A 150 17.07 5.00 -12.32
N VAL A 151 17.54 3.96 -13.01
CA VAL A 151 17.57 2.60 -12.45
C VAL A 151 18.42 2.55 -11.19
N GLY A 152 19.63 3.14 -11.23
CA GLY A 152 20.54 3.18 -10.09
C GLY A 152 19.95 3.93 -8.89
N LEU A 153 19.20 5.02 -9.12
CA LEU A 153 18.44 5.70 -8.07
C LEU A 153 17.37 4.78 -7.47
N PHE A 154 16.56 4.11 -8.29
CA PHE A 154 15.45 3.29 -7.80
C PHE A 154 15.91 2.06 -7.00
N VAL A 155 17.04 1.45 -7.36
CA VAL A 155 17.58 0.29 -6.65
C VAL A 155 18.52 0.68 -5.49
N GLY A 156 18.87 1.96 -5.39
CA GLY A 156 19.76 2.49 -4.35
C GLY A 156 21.25 2.26 -4.61
N ASP A 157 21.66 1.93 -5.84
CA ASP A 157 23.07 1.83 -6.25
C ASP A 157 23.71 3.21 -6.46
N ILE A 158 22.88 4.23 -6.71
CA ILE A 158 23.29 5.63 -6.87
C ILE A 158 22.65 6.45 -5.74
N SER A 159 23.47 7.27 -5.09
CA SER A 159 23.02 8.33 -4.20
C SER A 159 23.28 9.69 -4.84
N CYS A 160 22.31 10.59 -4.73
CA CYS A 160 22.41 11.98 -5.12
C CYS A 160 21.83 12.81 -3.99
N GLU A 161 22.65 13.62 -3.31
CA GLU A 161 22.20 14.36 -2.11
C GLU A 161 21.09 15.38 -2.39
N ILE A 162 20.92 15.78 -3.66
CA ILE A 162 19.84 16.68 -4.13
C ILE A 162 18.51 15.92 -4.25
N LEU A 163 18.56 14.63 -4.54
CA LEU A 163 17.39 13.79 -4.75
C LEU A 163 17.07 12.99 -3.48
N PRO A 164 15.83 12.50 -3.32
CA PRO A 164 15.44 11.72 -2.14
C PRO A 164 16.37 10.51 -1.91
N GLU A 165 16.84 10.35 -0.67
CA GLU A 165 17.70 9.23 -0.25
C GLU A 165 17.00 7.86 -0.38
N GLU A 166 15.67 7.85 -0.28
CA GLU A 166 14.85 6.66 -0.35
C GLU A 166 13.77 6.79 -1.42
N TRP A 167 14.13 6.40 -2.64
CA TRP A 167 13.14 5.89 -3.58
C TRP A 167 12.58 4.58 -3.02
N PRO A 168 11.30 4.22 -3.21
CA PRO A 168 10.72 3.01 -2.63
C PRO A 168 11.48 1.73 -3.05
N LYS A 169 12.50 1.30 -2.29
CA LYS A 169 13.46 0.23 -2.64
C LYS A 169 12.80 -1.13 -2.92
N TYR A 170 11.54 -1.30 -2.53
CA TYR A 170 10.74 -2.52 -2.72
C TYR A 170 9.38 -2.28 -3.40
N LYS A 171 9.08 -1.06 -3.87
CA LYS A 171 7.85 -0.74 -4.61
C LYS A 171 8.23 -0.09 -5.93
N ARG A 172 7.60 -0.52 -7.03
CA ARG A 172 7.75 0.18 -8.31
C ARG A 172 7.31 1.64 -8.13
N VAL A 173 8.08 2.58 -8.67
CA VAL A 173 7.76 4.01 -8.64
C VAL A 173 6.60 4.30 -9.60
N ILE A 174 5.75 5.27 -9.26
CA ILE A 174 4.58 5.60 -10.10
C ILE A 174 4.98 6.69 -11.09
N PHE A 175 4.67 6.49 -12.37
CA PHE A 175 4.72 7.57 -13.35
C PHE A 175 3.36 8.27 -13.42
N ILE A 176 3.37 9.59 -13.26
CA ILE A 176 2.20 10.46 -13.33
C ILE A 176 2.27 11.23 -14.65
N PRO A 177 1.48 10.83 -15.67
CA PRO A 177 1.49 11.53 -16.94
C PRO A 177 0.93 12.94 -16.79
N CYS A 178 1.57 13.92 -17.44
CA CYS A 178 1.02 15.25 -17.64
C CYS A 178 -0.27 15.12 -18.44
N LEU A 179 -1.35 15.69 -17.90
CA LEU A 179 -2.62 15.76 -18.60
C LEU A 179 -2.62 17.01 -19.50
N ASP A 180 -3.22 16.89 -20.68
CA ASP A 180 -3.62 18.04 -21.48
C ASP A 180 -4.80 18.77 -20.80
N ALA A 181 -5.18 19.96 -21.28
CA ALA A 181 -6.28 20.74 -20.68
C ALA A 181 -7.59 19.94 -20.58
N ALA A 182 -7.88 19.09 -21.57
CA ALA A 182 -9.04 18.19 -21.57
C ALA A 182 -8.91 17.06 -20.53
N GLY A 183 -7.71 16.50 -20.37
CA GLY A 183 -7.39 15.52 -19.34
C GLY A 183 -7.47 16.10 -17.93
N GLU A 184 -6.99 17.33 -17.72
CA GLU A 184 -7.11 18.04 -16.43
C GLU A 184 -8.57 18.31 -16.07
N GLU A 185 -9.38 18.77 -17.01
CA GLU A 185 -10.81 19.00 -16.79
C GLU A 185 -11.54 17.69 -16.47
N LYS A 186 -11.24 16.61 -17.21
CA LYS A 186 -11.79 15.27 -16.92
C LYS A 186 -11.36 14.75 -15.54
N GLN A 187 -10.12 14.98 -15.13
CA GLN A 187 -9.63 14.61 -13.80
C GLN A 187 -10.35 15.43 -12.72
N LYS A 188 -10.52 16.75 -12.91
CA LYS A 188 -11.27 17.61 -12.01
C LYS A 188 -12.73 17.17 -11.88
N LEU A 189 -13.41 16.87 -13.00
CA LEU A 189 -14.77 16.32 -12.98
C LEU A 189 -14.82 14.97 -12.26
N THR A 190 -13.85 14.08 -12.50
CA THR A 190 -13.80 12.77 -11.85
C THR A 190 -13.63 12.92 -10.33
N THR A 191 -12.77 13.83 -9.88
CA THR A 191 -12.57 14.14 -8.46
C THR A 191 -13.84 14.75 -7.85
N LEU A 192 -14.53 15.65 -8.56
CA LEU A 192 -15.78 16.25 -8.10
C LEU A 192 -16.91 15.21 -8.00
N LEU A 193 -17.08 14.38 -9.02
CA LEU A 193 -18.05 13.28 -9.04
C LEU A 193 -17.77 12.26 -7.92
N LYS A 194 -16.50 11.92 -7.68
CA LYS A 194 -16.11 11.04 -6.58
C LYS A 194 -16.50 11.66 -5.23
N LYS A 195 -16.22 12.95 -5.03
CA LYS A 195 -16.59 13.66 -3.80
C LYS A 195 -18.10 13.73 -3.60
N GLU A 196 -18.87 14.00 -4.65
CA GLU A 196 -20.33 14.01 -4.60
C GLU A 196 -20.89 12.62 -4.28
N LEU A 197 -20.33 11.57 -4.90
CA LEU A 197 -20.68 10.19 -4.60
C LEU A 197 -20.40 9.86 -3.13
N ASP A 198 -19.19 10.14 -2.63
CA ASP A 198 -18.81 9.86 -1.24
C ASP A 198 -19.73 10.62 -0.25
N MET A 199 -20.09 11.88 -0.53
CA MET A 199 -21.07 12.63 0.26
C MET A 199 -22.47 11.99 0.27
N ASN A 200 -22.93 11.45 -0.87
CA ASN A 200 -24.22 10.77 -0.94
C ASN A 200 -24.20 9.45 -0.15
N ILE A 201 -23.08 8.73 -0.17
CA ILE A 201 -22.90 7.50 0.61
C ILE A 201 -22.88 7.79 2.11
N GLU A 202 -22.16 8.81 2.56
CA GLU A 202 -22.16 9.25 3.97
C GLU A 202 -23.57 9.61 4.45
N LYS A 203 -24.35 10.30 3.61
CA LYS A 203 -25.74 10.62 3.90
C LYS A 203 -26.61 9.37 4.04
N ASN A 204 -26.43 8.38 3.16
CA ASN A 204 -27.20 7.14 3.22
C ASN A 204 -26.78 6.26 4.40
N GLU A 205 -25.50 6.21 4.76
CA GLU A 205 -25.03 5.57 5.99
C GLU A 205 -25.72 6.17 7.23
N GLU A 206 -25.85 7.49 7.29
CA GLU A 206 -26.54 8.18 8.39
C GLU A 206 -28.04 7.87 8.43
N ILE A 207 -28.68 7.70 7.27
CA ILE A 207 -30.08 7.24 7.20
C ILE A 207 -30.18 5.83 7.77
N LEU A 208 -29.30 4.90 7.37
CA LEU A 208 -29.28 3.52 7.89
C LEU A 208 -29.16 3.51 9.42
N LYS A 209 -28.19 4.24 9.99
CA LYS A 209 -27.98 4.33 11.45
C LYS A 209 -29.18 4.89 12.21
N ASN A 210 -29.91 5.84 11.62
CA ASN A 210 -31.03 6.48 12.28
C ASN A 210 -32.35 5.70 12.15
N THR A 211 -32.41 4.73 11.24
CA THR A 211 -33.63 3.97 10.93
C THR A 211 -33.50 2.46 11.16
N CYS A 212 -32.32 1.97 11.56
CA CYS A 212 -32.02 0.54 11.79
C CYS A 212 -32.91 -0.17 12.83
N LYS A 213 -33.62 0.57 13.69
CA LYS A 213 -34.61 0.01 14.61
C LYS A 213 -35.92 -0.42 13.94
N LEU A 214 -36.20 0.09 12.74
CA LEU A 214 -37.30 -0.33 11.88
C LEU A 214 -38.68 -0.32 12.58
N ARG A 215 -38.97 0.74 13.35
CA ARG A 215 -40.12 0.79 14.27
C ARG A 215 -41.47 1.00 13.58
N ASN A 216 -41.46 1.38 12.31
CA ASN A 216 -42.66 1.70 11.53
C ASN A 216 -42.33 1.72 10.03
N GLU A 217 -43.39 1.70 9.20
CA GLU A 217 -43.30 1.67 7.74
C GLU A 217 -42.48 2.84 7.14
N TYR A 218 -42.43 4.00 7.80
CA TYR A 218 -41.65 5.14 7.33
C TYR A 218 -40.14 4.93 7.52
N GLU A 219 -39.72 4.36 8.66
CA GLU A 219 -38.33 3.97 8.89
C GLU A 219 -37.91 2.88 7.91
N VAL A 220 -38.74 1.85 7.71
CA VAL A 220 -38.49 0.78 6.74
C VAL A 220 -38.28 1.34 5.33
N ALA A 221 -39.18 2.19 4.85
CA ALA A 221 -39.07 2.76 3.51
C ALA A 221 -37.81 3.62 3.30
N LEU A 222 -37.37 4.37 4.32
CA LEU A 222 -36.13 5.14 4.26
C LEU A 222 -34.90 4.23 4.29
N PHE A 223 -34.93 3.20 5.13
CA PHE A 223 -33.85 2.23 5.28
C PHE A 223 -33.62 1.46 3.98
N GLU A 224 -34.66 0.86 3.41
CA GLU A 224 -34.59 0.12 2.14
C GLU A 224 -34.11 1.01 0.99
N LYS A 225 -34.59 2.26 0.93
CA LYS A 225 -34.14 3.21 -0.08
C LYS A 225 -32.65 3.54 0.07
N ALA A 226 -32.15 3.71 1.29
CA ALA A 226 -30.73 3.93 1.52
C ALA A 226 -29.88 2.72 1.10
N ILE A 227 -30.36 1.50 1.34
CA ILE A 227 -29.74 0.27 0.84
C ILE A 227 -29.68 0.28 -0.69
N GLU A 228 -30.81 0.53 -1.36
CA GLU A 228 -30.90 0.55 -2.82
C GLU A 228 -29.92 1.56 -3.43
N GLU A 229 -29.87 2.78 -2.88
CA GLU A 229 -28.98 3.83 -3.36
C GLU A 229 -27.50 3.46 -3.17
N ILE A 230 -27.11 2.85 -2.04
CA ILE A 230 -25.73 2.37 -1.83
C ILE A 230 -25.41 1.22 -2.80
N CYS A 231 -26.30 0.23 -2.96
CA CYS A 231 -26.10 -0.89 -3.87
C CYS A 231 -26.00 -0.46 -5.34
N SER A 232 -26.71 0.60 -5.73
CA SER A 232 -26.68 1.13 -7.09
C SER A 232 -25.29 1.60 -7.55
N THR A 233 -24.38 1.85 -6.60
CA THR A 233 -22.99 2.24 -6.91
C THR A 233 -22.15 1.10 -7.49
N GLN A 234 -22.51 -0.16 -7.21
CA GLN A 234 -21.73 -1.35 -7.60
C GLN A 234 -20.27 -1.31 -7.12
N ARG A 235 -20.03 -0.67 -5.97
CA ARG A 235 -18.71 -0.52 -5.36
C ARG A 235 -18.64 -1.29 -4.04
N ALA A 236 -17.90 -2.40 -4.06
CA ALA A 236 -17.81 -3.34 -2.95
C ALA A 236 -17.31 -2.71 -1.65
N GLU A 237 -16.48 -1.65 -1.72
CA GLU A 237 -16.01 -0.94 -0.52
C GLU A 237 -17.14 -0.30 0.31
N TYR A 238 -18.30 -0.03 -0.29
CA TYR A 238 -19.44 0.53 0.42
C TYR A 238 -20.27 -0.51 1.19
N VAL A 239 -19.86 -1.78 1.16
CA VAL A 239 -20.31 -2.77 2.17
C VAL A 239 -20.05 -2.27 3.58
N LEU A 240 -18.98 -1.50 3.82
CA LEU A 240 -18.73 -0.86 5.12
C LEU A 240 -19.90 0.03 5.58
N ASN A 241 -20.46 0.81 4.65
CA ASN A 241 -21.56 1.71 4.94
C ASN A 241 -22.84 0.90 5.20
N LEU A 242 -23.09 -0.17 4.44
CA LEU A 242 -24.20 -1.11 4.69
C LEU A 242 -24.09 -1.75 6.08
N CYS A 243 -22.90 -2.21 6.49
CA CYS A 243 -22.69 -2.80 7.82
C CYS A 243 -23.08 -1.87 8.98
N SER A 244 -23.08 -0.55 8.75
CA SER A 244 -23.49 0.42 9.77
C SER A 244 -25.01 0.43 10.03
N GLY A 245 -25.80 -0.23 9.19
CA GLY A 245 -27.26 -0.33 9.32
C GLY A 245 -27.75 -1.50 10.17
N PHE A 246 -26.89 -2.43 10.57
CA PHE A 246 -27.30 -3.54 11.43
C PHE A 246 -27.55 -3.08 12.87
N ASP A 247 -28.63 -3.56 13.49
CA ASP A 247 -29.00 -3.28 14.87
C ASP A 247 -29.61 -4.52 15.53
N ASP A 248 -29.08 -4.91 16.69
CA ASP A 248 -29.55 -6.08 17.44
C ASP A 248 -30.95 -5.86 18.07
N ASP A 249 -31.36 -4.60 18.27
CA ASP A 249 -32.66 -4.18 18.82
C ASP A 249 -33.71 -3.88 17.72
N THR A 250 -33.50 -4.36 16.49
CA THR A 250 -34.43 -4.11 15.37
C THR A 250 -35.80 -4.76 15.58
N GLU A 251 -36.88 -4.05 15.23
CA GLU A 251 -38.26 -4.55 15.34
C GLU A 251 -38.69 -5.39 14.12
N ASP A 252 -37.91 -5.36 13.03
CA ASP A 252 -38.17 -6.10 11.79
C ASP A 252 -36.92 -6.86 11.31
N GLU A 253 -36.84 -8.14 11.67
CA GLU A 253 -35.71 -9.00 11.26
C GLU A 253 -35.73 -9.33 9.76
N GLU A 254 -36.89 -9.33 9.10
CA GLU A 254 -37.00 -9.69 7.67
C GLU A 254 -36.30 -8.64 6.81
N VAL A 255 -36.56 -7.36 7.08
CA VAL A 255 -35.88 -6.23 6.42
C VAL A 255 -34.38 -6.25 6.75
N MET A 256 -34.00 -6.60 7.99
CA MET A 256 -32.60 -6.72 8.38
C MET A 256 -31.88 -7.88 7.67
N PHE A 257 -32.56 -8.99 7.40
CA PHE A 257 -32.05 -10.05 6.50
C PHE A 257 -31.90 -9.55 5.05
N GLY A 258 -32.79 -8.66 4.60
CA GLY A 258 -32.62 -7.92 3.34
C GLY A 258 -31.29 -7.17 3.28
N LEU A 259 -30.87 -6.51 4.37
CA LEU A 259 -29.55 -5.88 4.46
C LEU A 259 -28.39 -6.90 4.36
N VAL A 260 -28.54 -8.10 4.95
CA VAL A 260 -27.53 -9.16 4.79
C VAL A 260 -27.36 -9.55 3.32
N HIS A 261 -28.47 -9.69 2.57
CA HIS A 261 -28.41 -9.98 1.14
C HIS A 261 -27.79 -8.85 0.34
N ALA A 262 -28.09 -7.59 0.69
CA ALA A 262 -27.47 -6.43 0.06
C ALA A 262 -25.94 -6.38 0.27
N VAL A 263 -25.46 -6.74 1.46
CA VAL A 263 -24.02 -6.85 1.75
C VAL A 263 -23.36 -7.90 0.84
N GLU A 264 -23.98 -9.07 0.69
CA GLU A 264 -23.45 -10.15 -0.16
C GLU A 264 -23.46 -9.76 -1.64
N GLU A 265 -24.55 -9.16 -2.12
CA GLU A 265 -24.70 -8.75 -3.51
C GLU A 265 -23.72 -7.64 -3.89
N LEU A 266 -23.61 -6.59 -3.07
CA LEU A 266 -22.70 -5.47 -3.33
C LEU A 266 -21.23 -5.89 -3.22
N GLY A 267 -20.93 -6.81 -2.32
CA GLY A 267 -19.56 -7.28 -2.07
C GLY A 267 -18.96 -8.02 -3.27
N GLY A 268 -19.73 -8.87 -3.95
CA GLY A 268 -19.25 -9.68 -5.07
C GLY A 268 -17.98 -10.47 -4.71
N ASP A 269 -17.00 -10.49 -5.63
CA ASP A 269 -15.74 -11.23 -5.45
C ASP A 269 -14.88 -10.72 -4.28
N ASP A 270 -14.99 -9.43 -3.93
CA ASP A 270 -14.27 -8.81 -2.80
C ASP A 270 -15.10 -8.80 -1.50
N GLY A 271 -16.31 -9.37 -1.54
CA GLY A 271 -17.31 -9.24 -0.47
C GLY A 271 -16.83 -9.79 0.86
N LEU A 272 -16.03 -10.87 0.83
CA LEU A 272 -15.49 -11.49 2.04
C LEU A 272 -14.58 -10.53 2.82
N TYR A 273 -13.72 -9.78 2.12
CA TYR A 273 -12.82 -8.80 2.74
C TYR A 273 -13.60 -7.62 3.31
N TRP A 274 -14.52 -7.06 2.54
CA TRP A 274 -15.27 -5.88 2.98
C TRP A 274 -16.28 -6.21 4.09
N THR A 275 -16.87 -7.40 4.09
CA THR A 275 -17.70 -7.89 5.20
C THR A 275 -16.87 -8.02 6.47
N ALA A 276 -15.67 -8.63 6.39
CA ALA A 276 -14.79 -8.78 7.54
C ALA A 276 -14.33 -7.43 8.12
N MET A 277 -13.98 -6.47 7.25
CA MET A 277 -13.70 -5.08 7.66
C MET A 277 -14.91 -4.43 8.33
N GLY A 278 -16.12 -4.66 7.79
CA GLY A 278 -17.36 -4.04 8.24
C GLY A 278 -17.82 -4.50 9.63
N LEU A 279 -17.39 -5.68 10.11
CA LEU A 279 -17.79 -6.18 11.44
C LEU A 279 -17.40 -5.24 12.58
N GLU A 280 -16.34 -4.44 12.41
CA GLU A 280 -15.93 -3.45 13.41
C GLU A 280 -16.89 -2.25 13.48
N ARG A 281 -17.57 -1.90 12.39
CA ARG A 281 -18.62 -0.86 12.42
C ARG A 281 -19.86 -1.30 13.20
N MET A 282 -20.01 -2.60 13.41
CA MET A 282 -21.09 -3.23 14.14
C MET A 282 -20.70 -3.55 15.60
N TRP A 283 -19.76 -2.80 16.19
CA TRP A 283 -19.16 -3.14 17.49
C TRP A 283 -20.17 -3.40 18.63
N ARG A 284 -21.33 -2.73 18.61
CA ARG A 284 -22.45 -2.92 19.57
C ARG A 284 -23.42 -4.06 19.20
N ASN A 285 -23.45 -4.48 17.94
CA ASN A 285 -24.49 -5.34 17.37
C ASN A 285 -23.90 -6.74 17.08
N LYS A 286 -23.57 -7.46 18.15
CA LYS A 286 -22.87 -8.75 18.08
C LYS A 286 -23.73 -9.85 17.43
N LYS A 287 -25.06 -9.82 17.58
CA LYS A 287 -25.95 -10.86 17.02
C LYS A 287 -25.84 -10.85 15.49
N TRP A 288 -25.93 -9.69 14.85
CA TRP A 288 -25.80 -9.60 13.38
C TRP A 288 -24.37 -9.86 12.90
N CYS A 289 -23.33 -9.48 13.67
CA CYS A 289 -21.95 -9.87 13.34
C CYS A 289 -21.82 -11.39 13.26
N LYS A 290 -22.37 -12.11 14.26
CA LYS A 290 -22.34 -13.57 14.30
C LYS A 290 -23.13 -14.19 13.16
N ILE A 291 -24.27 -13.61 12.76
CA ILE A 291 -25.03 -14.05 11.58
C ILE A 291 -24.15 -14.00 10.32
N LEU A 292 -23.44 -12.90 10.06
CA LEU A 292 -22.51 -12.80 8.93
C LEU A 292 -21.40 -13.87 9.01
N LEU A 293 -20.81 -14.05 10.19
CA LEU A 293 -19.77 -15.07 10.40
C LEU A 293 -20.29 -16.50 10.26
N TYR A 294 -21.51 -16.81 10.70
CA TYR A 294 -22.12 -18.12 10.48
C TYR A 294 -22.28 -18.42 8.99
N ARG A 295 -22.59 -17.41 8.15
CA ARG A 295 -22.68 -17.58 6.70
C ARG A 295 -21.30 -17.90 6.11
N ILE A 296 -20.27 -17.16 6.52
CA ILE A 296 -18.87 -17.42 6.13
C ILE A 296 -18.42 -18.82 6.56
N LEU A 297 -18.63 -19.20 7.82
CA LEU A 297 -18.23 -20.49 8.37
C LEU A 297 -18.96 -21.67 7.71
N ASN A 298 -20.20 -21.46 7.25
CA ASN A 298 -20.98 -22.49 6.56
C ASN A 298 -20.69 -22.59 5.05
N SER A 299 -19.99 -21.62 4.47
CA SER A 299 -19.51 -21.65 3.10
C SER A 299 -18.10 -22.25 3.07
N ASP A 300 -17.92 -23.43 2.46
CA ASP A 300 -16.57 -24.02 2.35
C ASP A 300 -15.63 -23.11 1.55
N GLU A 301 -16.15 -22.44 0.51
CA GLU A 301 -15.37 -21.53 -0.32
C GLU A 301 -14.87 -20.31 0.48
N ASP A 302 -15.75 -19.65 1.23
CA ASP A 302 -15.39 -18.47 2.01
C ASP A 302 -14.55 -18.84 3.22
N ARG A 303 -14.89 -19.92 3.92
CA ARG A 303 -14.15 -20.42 5.08
C ARG A 303 -12.69 -20.71 4.74
N ILE A 304 -12.42 -21.31 3.58
CA ILE A 304 -11.04 -21.60 3.12
C ILE A 304 -10.26 -20.32 2.82
N LYS A 305 -10.92 -19.27 2.31
CA LYS A 305 -10.28 -17.98 1.97
C LYS A 305 -10.15 -17.05 3.18
N TYR A 306 -10.98 -17.22 4.21
CA TYR A 306 -11.06 -16.32 5.36
C TYR A 306 -9.75 -16.12 6.14
N PRO A 307 -8.88 -17.15 6.33
CA PRO A 307 -7.57 -16.95 6.93
C PRO A 307 -6.72 -15.87 6.26
N GLU A 308 -6.69 -15.85 4.92
CA GLU A 308 -5.94 -14.84 4.18
C GLU A 308 -6.54 -13.45 4.39
N VAL A 309 -7.88 -13.36 4.40
CA VAL A 309 -8.59 -12.11 4.68
C VAL A 309 -8.24 -11.58 6.06
N ILE A 310 -8.38 -12.39 7.12
CA ILE A 310 -8.07 -12.00 8.51
C ILE A 310 -6.62 -11.47 8.62
N ASN A 311 -5.66 -12.14 7.98
CA ASN A 311 -4.26 -11.72 7.99
C ASN A 311 -3.96 -10.43 7.22
N ARG A 312 -4.87 -9.98 6.34
CA ARG A 312 -4.76 -8.72 5.58
C ARG A 312 -5.49 -7.55 6.24
N LEU A 313 -6.41 -7.80 7.17
CA LEU A 313 -7.15 -6.76 7.89
C LEU A 313 -6.20 -5.89 8.74
N PRO A 314 -6.51 -4.60 8.96
CA PRO A 314 -5.91 -3.82 10.04
C PRO A 314 -6.25 -4.44 11.41
N TRP A 315 -5.50 -4.05 12.45
CA TRP A 315 -5.54 -4.78 13.71
C TRP A 315 -6.90 -4.76 14.41
N ARG A 316 -7.65 -3.64 14.37
CA ARG A 316 -8.95 -3.51 15.03
C ARG A 316 -9.96 -4.46 14.42
N GLU A 317 -10.07 -4.44 13.10
CA GLU A 317 -10.95 -5.32 12.35
C GLU A 317 -10.52 -6.77 12.53
N ARG A 318 -9.22 -7.06 12.53
CA ARG A 318 -8.71 -8.42 12.78
C ARG A 318 -9.09 -8.93 14.17
N ASP A 319 -8.81 -8.15 15.21
CA ASP A 319 -9.09 -8.52 16.60
C ASP A 319 -10.60 -8.72 16.80
N ARG A 320 -11.41 -7.82 16.25
CA ARG A 320 -12.87 -7.96 16.25
C ARG A 320 -13.32 -9.27 15.63
N ASN A 321 -12.75 -9.65 14.49
CA ASN A 321 -13.06 -10.91 13.82
C ASN A 321 -12.69 -12.12 14.68
N ILE A 322 -11.47 -12.15 15.23
CA ILE A 322 -10.98 -13.23 16.07
C ILE A 322 -11.83 -13.35 17.35
N SER A 323 -12.13 -12.23 17.99
CA SER A 323 -12.96 -12.15 19.21
C SER A 323 -14.37 -12.68 18.96
N LEU A 324 -15.01 -12.29 17.85
CA LEU A 324 -16.34 -12.81 17.49
C LEU A 324 -16.31 -14.31 17.16
N LEU A 325 -15.27 -14.80 16.49
CA LEU A 325 -15.10 -16.24 16.25
C LEU A 325 -14.87 -17.01 17.57
N ALA A 326 -14.15 -16.43 18.53
CA ALA A 326 -13.99 -17.01 19.86
C ALA A 326 -15.33 -17.02 20.64
N ASP A 327 -16.13 -15.96 20.54
CA ASP A 327 -17.49 -15.91 21.11
C ASP A 327 -18.35 -17.05 20.52
N ILE A 328 -18.34 -17.23 19.19
CA ILE A 328 -19.07 -18.33 18.52
C ILE A 328 -18.55 -19.70 18.99
N LEU A 329 -17.24 -19.87 19.12
CA LEU A 329 -16.65 -21.12 19.61
C LEU A 329 -17.12 -21.46 21.03
N HIS A 330 -17.29 -20.45 21.89
CA HIS A 330 -17.77 -20.63 23.25
C HIS A 330 -19.27 -20.96 23.29
N GLU A 331 -20.08 -20.31 22.46
CA GLU A 331 -21.54 -20.45 22.45
C GLU A 331 -22.02 -21.68 21.67
N ASP A 332 -21.43 -21.96 20.51
CA ASP A 332 -21.90 -22.97 19.54
C ASP A 332 -20.82 -23.99 19.18
N LYS A 333 -20.02 -24.38 20.18
CA LYS A 333 -18.85 -25.25 20.04
C LYS A 333 -19.12 -26.50 19.20
N GLU A 334 -20.22 -27.21 19.47
CA GLU A 334 -20.55 -28.49 18.81
C GLU A 334 -20.70 -28.35 17.30
N MET A 335 -21.09 -27.17 16.82
CA MET A 335 -21.36 -26.92 15.40
C MET A 335 -20.18 -26.29 14.66
N PHE A 336 -19.39 -25.46 15.34
CA PHE A 336 -18.40 -24.60 14.67
C PHE A 336 -16.95 -24.82 15.10
N ALA A 337 -16.65 -25.70 16.07
CA ALA A 337 -15.28 -25.88 16.55
C ALA A 337 -14.27 -26.19 15.43
N ASP A 338 -14.54 -27.21 14.61
CA ASP A 338 -13.62 -27.61 13.54
C ASP A 338 -13.49 -26.52 12.46
N LYS A 339 -14.61 -25.86 12.12
CA LYS A 339 -14.66 -24.76 11.15
C LYS A 339 -13.85 -23.54 11.61
N ILE A 340 -13.93 -23.21 12.89
CA ILE A 340 -13.18 -22.09 13.48
C ILE A 340 -11.70 -22.45 13.59
N ASP A 341 -11.38 -23.70 13.91
CA ASP A 341 -9.99 -24.16 13.92
C ASP A 341 -9.36 -24.08 12.53
N GLU A 342 -10.08 -24.46 11.47
CA GLU A 342 -9.66 -24.28 10.08
C GLU A 342 -9.29 -22.81 9.77
N VAL A 343 -10.03 -21.86 10.34
CA VAL A 343 -9.85 -20.42 10.12
C VAL A 343 -8.69 -19.86 10.94
N LEU A 344 -8.64 -20.16 12.24
CA LEU A 344 -7.75 -19.47 13.19
C LEU A 344 -6.42 -20.17 13.43
N LYS A 345 -6.25 -21.43 12.99
CA LYS A 345 -5.01 -22.20 13.20
C LYS A 345 -3.73 -21.49 12.77
N ASP A 346 -3.78 -20.81 11.62
CA ASP A 346 -2.63 -20.14 11.04
C ASP A 346 -2.67 -18.62 11.22
N CYS A 347 -3.76 -18.07 11.78
CA CYS A 347 -3.98 -16.64 11.91
C CYS A 347 -3.65 -16.07 13.30
N SER A 348 -3.67 -16.91 14.34
CA SER A 348 -3.45 -16.44 15.72
C SER A 348 -2.70 -17.46 16.56
N VAL A 349 -1.43 -17.13 16.86
CA VAL A 349 -0.59 -17.90 17.79
C VAL A 349 -1.20 -17.94 19.19
N VAL A 350 -1.75 -16.82 19.64
CA VAL A 350 -2.38 -16.71 20.96
C VAL A 350 -3.63 -17.59 21.04
N TYR A 351 -4.44 -17.65 19.97
CA TYR A 351 -5.58 -18.56 19.91
C TYR A 351 -5.16 -20.03 20.05
N GLN A 352 -4.05 -20.44 19.41
CA GLN A 352 -3.53 -21.80 19.56
C GLN A 352 -3.02 -22.10 20.97
N ILE A 353 -2.35 -21.12 21.60
CA ILE A 353 -1.86 -21.24 22.98
C ILE A 353 -3.01 -21.28 23.99
N ASN A 354 -4.09 -20.51 23.77
CA ASN A 354 -5.24 -20.41 24.66
C ASN A 354 -6.02 -21.74 24.85
N LYS A 355 -5.73 -22.75 24.04
CA LYS A 355 -6.27 -24.12 24.21
C LYS A 355 -5.61 -24.88 25.36
N TYR A 356 -4.52 -24.37 25.93
CA TYR A 356 -3.74 -24.99 26.99
C TYR A 356 -3.89 -24.22 28.32
N PRO A 357 -3.88 -24.90 29.47
CA PRO A 357 -3.98 -24.22 30.76
C PRO A 357 -2.68 -23.49 31.13
N ASN A 358 -2.79 -22.45 31.97
CA ASN A 358 -1.62 -21.85 32.60
C ASN A 358 -0.83 -22.92 33.40
N GLY A 359 0.49 -22.82 33.36
CA GLY A 359 1.44 -23.81 33.87
C GLY A 359 1.88 -24.86 32.84
N GLU A 360 1.27 -24.91 31.65
CA GLU A 360 1.72 -25.84 30.60
C GLU A 360 3.12 -25.45 30.10
N ILE A 361 3.99 -26.46 29.97
CA ILE A 361 5.36 -26.28 29.46
C ILE A 361 5.35 -26.52 27.95
N MET A 362 5.86 -25.54 27.20
CA MET A 362 5.94 -25.57 25.75
C MET A 362 7.39 -25.37 25.28
N VAL A 363 7.76 -26.03 24.18
CA VAL A 363 9.05 -25.83 23.51
C VAL A 363 8.90 -24.75 22.45
N ILE A 364 9.64 -23.66 22.61
CA ILE A 364 9.51 -22.46 21.78
C ILE A 364 10.77 -22.30 20.93
N TYR A 365 10.57 -22.19 19.63
CA TYR A 365 11.60 -21.83 18.64
C TYR A 365 11.43 -20.35 18.33
N ASP A 366 12.35 -19.52 18.81
CA ASP A 366 12.27 -18.08 18.56
C ASP A 366 12.76 -17.71 17.14
N GLN A 367 12.44 -16.50 16.69
CA GLN A 367 12.89 -16.00 15.39
C GLN A 367 14.41 -15.76 15.30
N ASN A 368 15.12 -15.77 16.43
CA ASN A 368 16.55 -15.49 16.55
C ASN A 368 17.39 -16.78 16.66
N GLY A 369 16.77 -17.93 16.46
CA GLY A 369 17.40 -19.25 16.44
C GLY A 369 17.61 -19.90 17.80
N ALA A 370 17.09 -19.30 18.89
CA ALA A 370 17.05 -19.91 20.21
C ALA A 370 15.94 -20.96 20.29
N VAL A 371 16.16 -21.97 21.13
CA VAL A 371 15.17 -22.99 21.47
C VAL A 371 15.14 -23.10 22.99
N TRP A 372 13.96 -23.01 23.58
CA TRP A 372 13.81 -22.96 25.04
C TRP A 372 12.47 -23.54 25.49
N ASN A 373 12.45 -24.06 26.72
CA ASN A 373 11.23 -24.50 27.38
C ASN A 373 10.65 -23.31 28.16
N GLY A 374 9.41 -22.95 27.85
CA GLY A 374 8.66 -21.90 28.53
C GLY A 374 7.46 -22.47 29.28
N GLU A 375 7.22 -21.99 30.49
CA GLU A 375 5.97 -22.22 31.22
C GLU A 375 5.00 -21.08 30.90
N LEU A 376 3.81 -21.40 30.39
CA LEU A 376 2.75 -20.42 30.12
C LEU A 376 2.22 -19.88 31.45
N ASP A 377 2.33 -18.57 31.69
CA ASP A 377 1.90 -17.95 32.94
C ASP A 377 0.50 -17.36 32.83
N THR A 378 0.30 -16.46 31.86
CA THR A 378 -0.99 -15.78 31.66
C THR A 378 -1.17 -15.33 30.22
N ILE A 379 -2.44 -15.19 29.82
CA ILE A 379 -2.84 -14.53 28.58
C ILE A 379 -3.53 -13.22 28.98
N TYR A 380 -3.13 -12.12 28.36
CA TYR A 380 -3.56 -10.77 28.73
C TYR A 380 -3.63 -9.87 27.50
N GLU A 381 -4.32 -8.74 27.64
CA GLU A 381 -4.34 -7.67 26.65
C GLU A 381 -3.13 -6.76 26.85
N SER A 382 -2.46 -6.42 25.76
CA SER A 382 -1.30 -5.54 25.69
C SER A 382 -1.48 -4.56 24.53
N ASP A 383 -0.56 -3.63 24.40
CA ASP A 383 -0.54 -2.61 23.36
C ASP A 383 0.85 -2.48 22.75
N ASN A 384 0.95 -1.78 21.62
CA ASN A 384 2.21 -1.56 20.92
C ASN A 384 3.09 -0.44 21.52
N GLY A 385 2.79 0.00 22.75
CA GLY A 385 3.54 1.00 23.51
C GLY A 385 3.26 2.44 23.12
N LEU A 386 2.23 2.68 22.30
CA LEU A 386 1.73 4.02 21.96
C LEU A 386 0.62 4.43 22.94
N GLU A 387 0.35 5.73 23.05
CA GLU A 387 -0.83 6.21 23.79
C GLU A 387 -2.11 5.97 22.96
N ASP A 388 -3.25 5.83 23.63
CA ASP A 388 -4.52 5.40 23.00
C ASP A 388 -5.08 6.39 21.94
N ASP A 389 -4.64 7.65 21.97
CA ASP A 389 -4.98 8.71 21.02
C ASP A 389 -3.95 8.87 19.89
N GLU A 390 -2.84 8.14 19.92
CA GLU A 390 -1.79 8.22 18.90
C GLU A 390 -2.17 7.45 17.62
N SER A 391 -1.80 8.03 16.47
CA SER A 391 -2.01 7.37 15.18
C SER A 391 -1.15 6.11 15.09
N GLY A 392 -1.82 4.97 14.94
CA GLY A 392 -1.16 3.67 14.91
C GLY A 392 -1.14 2.95 16.26
N TYR A 393 -1.81 3.46 17.30
CA TYR A 393 -2.07 2.70 18.53
C TYR A 393 -2.71 1.35 18.18
N GLU A 394 -2.15 0.27 18.72
CA GLU A 394 -2.67 -1.08 18.53
C GLU A 394 -2.74 -1.86 19.84
N GLU A 395 -3.94 -2.30 20.22
CA GLU A 395 -4.12 -3.33 21.24
C GLU A 395 -4.02 -4.72 20.62
N TYR A 396 -3.61 -5.69 21.42
CA TYR A 396 -3.55 -7.09 21.02
C TYR A 396 -3.49 -8.02 22.22
N GLN A 397 -3.94 -9.25 22.03
CA GLN A 397 -3.70 -10.30 23.01
C GLN A 397 -2.25 -10.80 22.96
N ALA A 398 -1.70 -11.07 24.14
CA ALA A 398 -0.37 -11.61 24.33
C ALA A 398 -0.38 -12.75 25.37
N CYS A 399 0.61 -13.62 25.27
CA CYS A 399 0.87 -14.68 26.24
C CYS A 399 2.22 -14.43 26.91
N LEU A 400 2.24 -14.45 28.24
CA LEU A 400 3.47 -14.38 29.01
C LEU A 400 4.02 -15.78 29.28
N PHE A 401 5.28 -15.99 28.94
CA PHE A 401 6.01 -17.22 29.25
C PHE A 401 7.19 -16.95 30.18
N LYS A 402 7.38 -17.82 31.16
CA LYS A 402 8.61 -17.86 31.95
C LYS A 402 9.58 -18.84 31.34
N VAL A 403 10.81 -18.41 31.05
CA VAL A 403 11.86 -19.29 30.51
C VAL A 403 12.34 -20.23 31.61
N ILE A 404 12.09 -21.53 31.47
CA ILE A 404 12.48 -22.56 32.43
C ILE A 404 13.85 -23.17 32.07
N GLU A 405 14.10 -23.36 30.77
CA GLU A 405 15.34 -23.98 30.28
C GLU A 405 15.69 -23.46 28.88
N ILE A 406 16.99 -23.28 28.61
CA ILE A 406 17.48 -22.95 27.28
C ILE A 406 18.12 -24.19 26.67
N ILE A 407 17.48 -24.73 25.64
CA ILE A 407 17.96 -25.89 24.89
C ILE A 407 19.06 -25.48 23.92
N LYS A 408 18.87 -24.33 23.25
CA LYS A 408 19.83 -23.74 22.31
C LYS A 408 19.81 -22.23 22.44
N PRO A 409 20.96 -21.57 22.65
CA PRO A 409 21.02 -20.11 22.67
C PRO A 409 20.86 -19.53 21.26
N GLY A 410 20.13 -18.42 21.16
CA GLY A 410 19.99 -17.61 19.94
C GLY A 410 20.78 -16.31 20.02
N LYS A 411 20.55 -15.41 19.06
CA LYS A 411 21.27 -14.13 18.97
C LYS A 411 20.94 -13.12 20.08
N ASN A 412 19.73 -13.19 20.66
CA ASN A 412 19.23 -12.17 21.60
C ASN A 412 19.53 -12.43 23.08
N GLY A 413 20.36 -13.44 23.41
CA GLY A 413 20.90 -13.59 24.77
C GLY A 413 19.86 -13.85 25.88
N ILE A 414 18.71 -14.46 25.55
CA ILE A 414 17.69 -14.93 26.49
C ILE A 414 18.29 -15.77 27.62
N LYS A 415 17.75 -15.65 28.84
CA LYS A 415 18.23 -16.33 30.06
C LYS A 415 17.11 -17.09 30.75
N VAL A 416 17.50 -18.11 31.51
CA VAL A 416 16.58 -18.82 32.40
C VAL A 416 16.02 -17.85 33.45
N ASN A 417 14.71 -17.93 33.69
CA ASN A 417 13.86 -17.01 34.44
C ASN A 417 13.53 -15.67 33.78
N ASP A 418 13.94 -15.44 32.53
CA ASP A 418 13.41 -14.31 31.78
C ASP A 418 11.91 -14.50 31.53
N TRP A 419 11.20 -13.38 31.43
CA TRP A 419 9.81 -13.33 31.00
C TRP A 419 9.77 -12.92 29.54
N VAL A 420 9.10 -13.71 28.72
CA VAL A 420 8.99 -13.49 27.28
C VAL A 420 7.53 -13.37 26.90
N GLU A 421 7.20 -12.28 26.24
CA GLU A 421 5.90 -12.08 25.63
C GLU A 421 5.87 -12.73 24.24
N ILE A 422 4.82 -13.51 23.97
CA ILE A 422 4.48 -14.02 22.65
C ILE A 422 3.16 -13.39 22.23
N SER A 423 3.15 -12.76 21.07
CA SER A 423 1.98 -12.09 20.51
C SER A 423 2.01 -12.14 18.99
N ARG A 424 1.05 -11.48 18.33
CA ARG A 424 1.11 -11.30 16.86
C ARG A 424 2.27 -10.41 16.40
N LEU A 425 2.75 -9.49 17.24
CA LEU A 425 3.87 -8.60 16.92
C LEU A 425 5.20 -9.31 17.13
N ASN A 426 5.25 -10.20 18.12
CA ASN A 426 6.42 -11.02 18.45
C ASN A 426 6.10 -12.52 18.35
N PRO A 427 5.72 -13.05 17.16
CA PRO A 427 5.38 -14.46 17.03
C PRO A 427 6.65 -15.32 16.98
N PRO A 428 6.70 -16.48 17.66
CA PRO A 428 7.79 -17.43 17.50
C PRO A 428 7.77 -18.09 16.11
N GLU A 429 8.89 -18.73 15.72
CA GLU A 429 8.97 -19.55 14.49
C GLU A 429 8.07 -20.79 14.63
N GLN A 430 8.17 -21.49 15.76
CA GLN A 430 7.38 -22.69 16.06
C GLN A 430 7.15 -22.85 17.57
N ILE A 431 6.05 -23.51 17.93
CA ILE A 431 5.77 -23.92 19.31
C ILE A 431 5.34 -25.39 19.31
N PHE A 432 5.81 -26.17 20.28
CA PHE A 432 5.39 -27.55 20.51
C PHE A 432 4.96 -27.74 21.97
N ASP A 433 3.98 -28.62 22.20
CA ASP A 433 3.60 -29.03 23.55
C ASP A 433 4.65 -30.00 24.15
N SER A 434 4.45 -30.35 25.43
CA SER A 434 5.29 -31.32 26.16
C SER A 434 5.33 -32.73 25.56
N LYS A 435 4.41 -33.07 24.65
CA LYS A 435 4.30 -34.36 23.94
C LYS A 435 4.88 -34.31 22.52
N GLY A 436 5.36 -33.15 22.08
CA GLY A 436 5.89 -32.93 20.74
C GLY A 436 4.83 -32.67 19.67
N LEU A 437 3.58 -32.39 20.05
CA LEU A 437 2.55 -31.92 19.12
C LEU A 437 2.84 -30.45 18.75
N GLN A 438 2.80 -30.12 17.46
CA GLN A 438 3.00 -28.75 17.00
C GLN A 438 1.77 -27.90 17.33
N ILE A 439 1.99 -26.81 18.08
CA ILE A 439 0.98 -25.80 18.45
C ILE A 439 0.96 -24.66 17.42
N TRP A 440 2.15 -24.23 16.96
CA TRP A 440 2.30 -23.08 16.05
C TRP A 440 3.46 -23.27 15.07
N GLY A 441 3.35 -22.58 13.92
CA GLY A 441 4.34 -22.56 12.85
C GLY A 441 4.11 -23.63 11.79
N GLN A 442 4.69 -23.46 10.60
CA GLN A 442 4.60 -24.48 9.54
C GLN A 442 5.55 -25.64 9.85
N SER A 443 5.13 -26.87 9.58
CA SER A 443 6.03 -28.01 9.60
C SER A 443 7.09 -27.83 8.50
N ARG A 444 8.37 -28.07 8.79
CA ARG A 444 9.48 -27.93 7.81
C ARG A 444 9.38 -28.85 6.57
N GLY A 445 8.30 -29.62 6.43
CA GLY A 445 8.04 -30.55 5.33
C GLY A 445 7.51 -29.90 4.04
N ASP A 446 6.91 -28.70 4.10
CA ASP A 446 6.24 -28.09 2.94
C ASP A 446 7.08 -27.03 2.21
N ARG A 447 8.37 -26.90 2.55
CA ARG A 447 9.35 -26.25 1.66
C ARG A 447 9.96 -27.28 0.71
N GLN A 448 9.14 -27.83 -0.19
CA GLN A 448 9.64 -28.55 -1.38
C GLN A 448 8.88 -28.12 -2.65
N CYS A 449 9.68 -27.57 -3.57
CA CYS A 449 9.45 -27.22 -4.98
C CYS A 449 8.85 -25.84 -5.27
#